data_AF-A0A5K8A044-F1
#
_entry.id   AF-A0A5K8A044-F1
#
_cell.length_a   1.000
_cell.length_b   1.000
_cell.length_c   1.000
_cell.angle_alpha   90.00
_cell.angle_beta   90.00
_cell.angle_gamma   90.00
#
_symmetry.space_group_name_H-M   'P 1'
#
loop_
_entity.id
_entity.type
_entity.pdbx_description
1 polymer ?
#
loop_
_entity_poly.entity_id
_entity_poly.type
_entity_poly.pdbx_seq_one_letter_code
_entity_poly.pdbx_strand_id
1 'polypeptide(L)'
;MNTNTFFDKFFYISLVFVASLTFIDFLLGEEKRNAMKDRLGCWWIYLSDISYAGLVANDAKKVRLFIDKVLGNGFFSFRFFISSMILSVGFLWLTDFIAVNVFLENVSTDYSSWDIESILLMISNGLLNYFSFGITVHLLKKMESQTSIVILVVILLSDIIIASIIALIAYVLMSVILGDAESILEVVAHAIVLVIVMISSFIPTIIHALFTLLFLLSKLFRPLIQKPSELVLLRLSQSSKGILTLLAAAIATIAKLIEEGIQIFGWFID
;
A
#
# COMPACT_ATOMS: atom_id res chain seq x y z
N MET A 1 -6.64 -10.91 22.92
CA MET A 1 -7.39 -11.61 21.84
C MET A 1 -7.08 -13.09 21.96
N ASN A 2 -8.06 -13.99 21.94
CA ASN A 2 -7.81 -15.42 22.04
C ASN A 2 -7.15 -15.88 20.72
N THR A 3 -5.86 -16.23 20.73
CA THR A 3 -5.05 -16.54 19.53
C THR A 3 -5.70 -17.58 18.63
N ASN A 4 -6.40 -18.54 19.22
CA ASN A 4 -7.18 -19.56 18.49
C ASN A 4 -8.23 -18.95 17.55
N THR A 5 -8.93 -17.90 17.98
CA THR A 5 -9.99 -17.27 17.15
C THR A 5 -9.46 -16.51 15.93
N PHE A 6 -8.21 -16.04 15.97
CA PHE A 6 -7.59 -15.40 14.81
C PHE A 6 -7.21 -16.44 13.75
N PHE A 7 -6.55 -17.53 14.18
CA PHE A 7 -6.13 -18.59 13.27
C PHE A 7 -7.31 -19.33 12.64
N ASP A 8 -8.37 -19.61 13.40
CA ASP A 8 -9.60 -20.22 12.87
C ASP A 8 -10.22 -19.37 11.74
N LYS A 9 -10.30 -18.04 11.94
CA LYS A 9 -10.79 -17.12 10.91
C LYS A 9 -9.85 -17.06 9.71
N PHE A 10 -8.54 -17.04 9.94
CA PHE A 10 -7.53 -17.03 8.87
C PHE A 10 -7.60 -18.31 8.00
N PHE A 11 -7.73 -19.48 8.62
CA PHE A 11 -7.85 -20.76 7.90
C PHE A 11 -9.18 -20.86 7.16
N TYR A 12 -10.28 -20.40 7.76
CA TYR A 12 -11.58 -20.35 7.08
C TYR A 12 -11.53 -19.47 5.83
N ILE A 13 -10.98 -18.24 5.95
CA ILE A 13 -10.83 -17.32 4.81
C ILE A 13 -9.91 -17.95 3.74
N SER A 14 -8.79 -18.55 4.14
CA SER A 14 -7.87 -19.22 3.22
C SER A 14 -8.55 -20.37 2.47
N LEU A 15 -9.38 -21.16 3.15
CA LEU A 15 -10.13 -22.26 2.55
C LEU A 15 -11.18 -21.76 1.55
N VAL A 16 -11.94 -20.72 1.91
CA VAL A 16 -12.89 -20.08 0.98
C VAL A 16 -12.16 -19.54 -0.25
N PHE A 17 -10.99 -18.92 -0.06
CA PHE A 17 -10.17 -18.40 -1.15
C PHE A 17 -9.65 -19.53 -2.07
N VAL A 18 -9.11 -20.61 -1.50
CA VAL A 18 -8.65 -21.81 -2.21
C VAL A 18 -9.79 -22.46 -2.99
N ALA A 19 -10.97 -22.61 -2.38
CA ALA A 19 -12.15 -23.16 -3.03
C ALA A 19 -12.60 -22.28 -4.21
N SER A 20 -12.61 -20.96 -4.03
CA SER A 20 -12.98 -19.99 -5.06
C SER A 20 -12.02 -20.04 -6.25
N LEU A 21 -10.71 -20.06 -6.00
CA LEU A 21 -9.70 -20.18 -7.05
C LEU A 21 -9.85 -21.48 -7.84
N THR A 22 -10.07 -22.59 -7.14
CA THR A 22 -10.26 -23.91 -7.77
C THR A 22 -11.55 -23.95 -8.61
N PHE A 23 -12.62 -23.34 -8.11
CA PHE A 23 -13.89 -23.24 -8.82
C PHE A 23 -13.77 -22.36 -10.07
N ILE A 24 -13.06 -21.23 -10.00
CA ILE A 24 -12.78 -20.39 -11.16
C ILE A 24 -11.92 -21.15 -12.18
N ASP A 25 -10.91 -21.90 -11.73
CA ASP A 25 -10.08 -22.75 -12.60
C ASP A 25 -10.92 -23.77 -13.37
N PHE A 26 -11.88 -24.38 -12.67
CA PHE A 26 -12.84 -25.31 -13.24
C PHE A 26 -13.70 -24.62 -14.31
N LEU A 27 -14.28 -23.46 -14.00
CA LEU A 27 -15.16 -22.70 -14.91
C LEU A 27 -14.44 -22.17 -16.15
N LEU A 28 -13.14 -21.89 -16.07
CA LEU A 28 -12.38 -21.39 -17.22
C LEU A 28 -12.30 -22.40 -18.37
N GLY A 29 -12.35 -23.71 -18.07
CA GLY A 29 -12.18 -24.75 -19.07
C GLY A 29 -10.72 -24.89 -19.55
N GLU A 30 -10.43 -25.96 -20.28
CA GLU A 30 -9.06 -26.35 -20.62
C GLU A 30 -8.34 -25.33 -21.52
N GLU A 31 -9.04 -24.82 -22.54
CA GLU A 31 -8.48 -23.84 -23.48
C GLU A 31 -8.01 -22.56 -22.77
N LYS A 32 -8.86 -21.96 -21.92
CA LYS A 32 -8.49 -20.73 -21.20
C LYS A 32 -7.44 -20.98 -20.12
N ARG A 33 -7.43 -22.16 -19.49
CA ARG A 33 -6.37 -22.56 -18.56
C ARG A 33 -5.01 -22.65 -19.27
N ASN A 34 -4.97 -23.24 -20.47
CA ASN A 34 -3.75 -23.32 -21.26
C ASN A 34 -3.32 -21.93 -21.76
N ALA A 35 -4.25 -21.10 -22.24
CA ALA A 35 -3.94 -19.71 -22.59
C ALA A 35 -3.40 -18.90 -21.40
N MET A 36 -3.88 -19.16 -20.18
CA MET A 36 -3.34 -18.55 -18.97
C MET A 36 -1.93 -19.05 -18.66
N LYS A 37 -1.64 -20.34 -18.84
CA LYS A 37 -0.29 -20.91 -18.71
C LYS A 37 0.68 -20.29 -19.70
N ASP A 38 0.27 -20.16 -20.94
CA ASP A 38 1.09 -19.56 -21.98
C ASP A 38 1.36 -18.09 -21.65
N ARG A 39 0.35 -17.34 -21.21
CA ARG A 39 0.55 -15.95 -20.75
C ARG A 39 1.47 -15.85 -19.54
N LEU A 40 1.33 -16.74 -18.56
CA LEU A 40 2.17 -16.76 -17.37
C LEU A 40 3.63 -17.12 -17.73
N GLY A 41 3.82 -18.11 -18.60
CA GLY A 41 5.12 -18.51 -19.12
C GLY A 41 5.78 -17.42 -19.96
N CYS A 42 5.04 -16.80 -20.88
CA CYS A 42 5.53 -15.66 -21.67
C CYS A 42 5.85 -14.45 -20.79
N TRP A 43 5.02 -14.15 -19.79
CA TRP A 43 5.31 -13.09 -18.83
C TRP A 43 6.58 -13.39 -18.01
N TRP A 44 6.81 -14.67 -17.70
CA TRP A 44 8.00 -15.11 -16.98
C TRP A 44 9.28 -15.06 -17.82
N ILE A 45 9.24 -15.52 -19.07
CA ILE A 45 10.36 -15.39 -20.02
C ILE A 45 10.67 -13.91 -20.27
N TYR A 46 9.62 -13.09 -20.44
CA TYR A 46 9.76 -11.65 -20.52
C TYR A 46 10.46 -11.08 -19.26
N LEU A 47 10.11 -11.57 -18.07
CA LEU A 47 10.75 -11.22 -16.80
C LEU A 47 12.23 -11.65 -16.74
N SER A 48 12.60 -12.84 -17.25
CA SER A 48 13.98 -13.33 -17.28
C SER A 48 14.86 -12.50 -18.20
N ASP A 49 14.30 -12.09 -19.35
CA ASP A 49 15.03 -11.39 -20.41
C ASP A 49 15.11 -9.87 -20.17
N ILE A 50 14.24 -9.34 -19.31
CA ILE A 50 14.28 -7.94 -18.91
C ILE A 50 15.17 -7.73 -17.69
N SER A 51 16.07 -6.75 -17.84
CA SER A 51 16.76 -6.16 -16.70
C SER A 51 15.71 -5.69 -15.70
N TYR A 52 15.92 -5.94 -14.42
CA TYR A 52 14.92 -5.58 -13.40
C TYR A 52 14.58 -4.08 -13.46
N ALA A 53 15.55 -3.26 -13.84
CA ALA A 53 15.34 -1.84 -14.07
C ALA A 53 14.36 -1.54 -15.23
N GLY A 54 14.38 -2.33 -16.31
CA GLY A 54 13.39 -2.27 -17.37
C GLY A 54 11.98 -2.70 -16.95
N LEU A 55 11.87 -3.70 -16.07
CA LEU A 55 10.57 -4.12 -15.52
C LEU A 55 9.96 -2.98 -14.70
N VAL A 56 10.78 -2.38 -13.84
CA VAL A 56 10.33 -1.31 -12.95
C VAL A 56 10.04 -0.06 -13.74
N ALA A 57 10.84 0.28 -14.76
CA ALA A 57 10.51 1.39 -15.64
C ALA A 57 9.15 1.16 -16.31
N ASN A 58 8.83 -0.07 -16.72
CA ASN A 58 7.54 -0.40 -17.32
C ASN A 58 6.38 -0.33 -16.31
N ASP A 59 6.55 -0.86 -15.11
CA ASP A 59 5.50 -0.81 -14.09
C ASP A 59 5.33 0.60 -13.51
N ALA A 60 6.42 1.33 -13.26
CA ALA A 60 6.39 2.74 -12.90
C ALA A 60 5.68 3.57 -13.98
N LYS A 61 5.90 3.26 -15.26
CA LYS A 61 5.17 3.88 -16.37
C LYS A 61 3.68 3.56 -16.32
N LYS A 62 3.27 2.31 -16.08
CA LYS A 62 1.84 1.96 -15.95
C LYS A 62 1.19 2.68 -14.78
N VAL A 63 1.84 2.66 -13.61
CA VAL A 63 1.35 3.35 -12.40
C VAL A 63 1.28 4.85 -12.65
N ARG A 64 2.30 5.44 -13.28
CA ARG A 64 2.30 6.85 -13.68
C ARG A 64 1.13 7.16 -14.59
N LEU A 65 0.93 6.39 -15.65
CA LEU A 65 -0.18 6.60 -16.60
C LEU A 65 -1.54 6.49 -15.91
N PHE A 66 -1.68 5.60 -14.94
CA PHE A 66 -2.87 5.50 -14.11
C PHE A 66 -3.05 6.75 -13.24
N ILE A 67 -2.01 7.19 -12.53
CA ILE A 67 -2.05 8.40 -11.70
C ILE A 67 -2.32 9.64 -12.56
N ASP A 68 -1.64 9.79 -13.69
CA ASP A 68 -1.86 10.86 -14.68
C ASP A 68 -3.30 10.84 -15.22
N LYS A 69 -3.94 9.67 -15.34
CA LYS A 69 -5.35 9.54 -15.72
C LYS A 69 -6.30 9.99 -14.62
N VAL A 70 -5.98 9.71 -13.36
CA VAL A 70 -6.82 10.06 -12.19
C VAL A 70 -6.63 11.53 -11.84
N LEU A 71 -5.39 11.94 -11.56
CA LEU A 71 -5.02 13.28 -11.11
C LEU A 71 -4.90 14.27 -12.28
N GLY A 72 -4.49 13.84 -13.47
CA GLY A 72 -4.25 14.73 -14.62
C GLY A 72 -2.77 14.85 -14.97
N ASN A 73 -2.51 15.20 -16.24
CA ASN A 73 -1.16 15.32 -16.77
C ASN A 73 -0.51 16.63 -16.32
N GLY A 74 0.34 16.55 -15.31
CA GLY A 74 1.23 17.64 -14.91
C GLY A 74 1.00 18.12 -13.48
N PHE A 75 2.11 18.34 -12.77
CA PHE A 75 2.14 18.78 -11.37
C PHE A 75 1.32 20.05 -11.14
N PHE A 76 1.43 21.03 -12.03
CA PHE A 76 0.71 22.32 -11.95
C PHE A 76 -0.65 22.32 -12.67
N SER A 77 -1.16 21.16 -13.11
CA SER A 77 -2.47 21.14 -13.77
C SER A 77 -3.57 21.38 -12.73
N PHE A 78 -4.57 22.20 -13.08
CA PHE A 78 -5.71 22.47 -12.19
C PHE A 78 -6.43 21.18 -11.78
N ARG A 79 -6.51 20.22 -12.70
CA ARG A 79 -7.07 18.89 -12.43
C ARG A 79 -6.28 18.15 -11.34
N PHE A 80 -4.95 18.20 -11.38
CA PHE A 80 -4.10 17.55 -10.39
C PHE A 80 -4.32 18.14 -9.00
N PHE A 81 -4.40 19.46 -8.92
CA PHE A 81 -4.75 20.16 -7.69
C PHE A 81 -6.11 19.70 -7.15
N ILE A 82 -7.18 19.82 -7.94
CA ILE A 82 -8.54 19.45 -7.49
C ILE A 82 -8.65 17.98 -7.10
N SER A 83 -8.11 17.05 -7.90
CA SER A 83 -8.15 15.62 -7.61
C SER A 83 -7.37 15.26 -6.35
N SER A 84 -6.22 15.90 -6.11
CA SER A 84 -5.45 15.71 -4.87
C SER A 84 -6.21 16.22 -3.64
N MET A 85 -6.90 17.37 -3.73
CA MET A 85 -7.75 17.88 -2.66
C MET A 85 -8.88 16.88 -2.36
N ILE A 86 -9.61 16.42 -3.39
CA ILE A 86 -10.73 15.47 -3.22
C ILE A 86 -10.25 14.17 -2.55
N LEU A 87 -9.12 13.62 -3.00
CA LEU A 87 -8.55 12.43 -2.38
C LEU A 87 -8.14 12.68 -0.93
N SER A 88 -7.56 13.85 -0.64
CA SER A 88 -7.21 14.23 0.73
C SER A 88 -8.43 14.29 1.65
N VAL A 89 -9.54 14.87 1.19
CA VAL A 89 -10.81 14.88 1.95
C VAL A 89 -11.29 13.46 2.18
N GLY A 90 -11.27 12.62 1.13
CA GLY A 90 -11.66 11.22 1.23
C GLY A 90 -10.80 10.41 2.20
N PHE A 91 -9.48 10.64 2.21
CA PHE A 91 -8.57 9.99 3.15
C PHE A 91 -8.79 10.47 4.58
N LEU A 92 -8.95 11.78 4.79
CA LEU A 92 -9.20 12.33 6.12
C LEU A 92 -10.51 11.76 6.70
N TRP A 93 -11.57 11.72 5.89
CA TRP A 93 -12.84 11.10 6.27
C TRP A 93 -12.70 9.60 6.57
N LEU A 94 -11.92 8.87 5.78
CA LEU A 94 -11.66 7.44 6.03
C LEU A 94 -10.88 7.22 7.32
N THR A 95 -9.83 8.01 7.59
CA THR A 95 -9.07 7.92 8.83
C THR A 95 -9.90 8.27 10.04
N ASP A 96 -10.75 9.28 9.94
CA ASP A 96 -11.68 9.66 11.00
C ASP A 96 -12.71 8.57 11.25
N PHE A 97 -13.31 8.02 10.18
CA PHE A 97 -14.21 6.87 10.27
C PHE A 97 -13.54 5.67 10.96
N ILE A 98 -12.29 5.35 10.61
CA ILE A 98 -11.55 4.25 11.26
C ILE A 98 -11.24 4.60 12.72
N ALA A 99 -10.76 5.81 13.00
CA ALA A 99 -10.42 6.26 14.36
C ALA A 99 -11.63 6.17 15.29
N VAL A 100 -12.77 6.71 14.85
CA VAL A 100 -14.01 6.73 15.62
C VAL A 100 -14.59 5.33 15.79
N ASN A 101 -14.74 4.55 14.71
CA ASN A 101 -15.43 3.25 14.79
C ASN A 101 -14.56 2.10 15.32
N VAL A 102 -13.23 2.18 15.20
CA VAL A 102 -12.33 1.09 15.62
C VAL A 102 -11.70 1.37 16.99
N PHE A 103 -11.42 2.64 17.32
CA PHE A 103 -10.67 2.98 18.54
C PHE A 103 -11.51 3.71 19.59
N LEU A 104 -12.61 4.35 19.21
CA LEU A 104 -13.41 5.20 20.10
C LEU A 104 -14.87 4.76 20.13
N GLU A 105 -15.13 3.46 20.38
CA GLU A 105 -16.46 2.81 20.40
C GLU A 105 -17.56 3.53 21.24
N ASN A 106 -17.23 4.56 22.03
CA ASN A 106 -18.17 5.25 22.92
C ASN A 106 -18.18 6.79 22.81
N VAL A 107 -17.53 7.40 21.81
CA VAL A 107 -17.60 8.85 21.62
C VAL A 107 -18.65 9.17 20.56
N SER A 108 -19.80 9.70 21.00
CA SER A 108 -20.78 10.29 20.09
C SER A 108 -20.23 11.60 19.53
N THR A 109 -19.54 11.54 18.40
CA THR A 109 -19.11 12.74 17.66
C THR A 109 -20.31 13.33 16.94
N ASP A 110 -20.78 14.49 17.38
CA ASP A 110 -21.79 15.28 16.68
C ASP A 110 -21.11 15.96 15.48
N TYR A 111 -21.23 15.37 14.29
CA TYR A 111 -20.58 15.82 13.04
C TYR A 111 -21.20 17.09 12.44
N SER A 112 -22.08 17.78 13.16
CA SER A 112 -23.00 18.75 12.58
C SER A 112 -22.43 20.16 12.36
N SER A 113 -21.25 20.50 12.90
CA SER A 113 -20.60 21.79 12.64
C SER A 113 -19.17 21.64 12.17
N TRP A 114 -18.97 21.80 10.86
CA TRP A 114 -17.65 22.03 10.29
C TRP A 114 -17.22 23.44 10.70
N ASP A 115 -16.40 23.55 11.75
CA ASP A 115 -15.81 24.81 12.14
C ASP A 115 -14.70 25.26 11.16
N ILE A 116 -14.29 26.52 11.29
CA ILE A 116 -13.24 27.10 10.44
C ILE A 116 -11.92 26.32 10.60
N GLU A 117 -11.66 25.78 11.77
CA GLU A 117 -10.47 24.97 12.06
C GLU A 117 -10.45 23.68 11.25
N SER A 118 -11.56 22.95 11.19
CA SER A 118 -11.73 21.74 10.37
C SER A 118 -11.50 22.02 8.88
N ILE A 119 -11.98 23.17 8.40
CA ILE A 119 -11.76 23.59 7.01
C ILE A 119 -10.27 23.92 6.77
N LEU A 120 -9.61 24.64 7.68
CA LEU A 120 -8.19 24.96 7.58
C LEU A 120 -7.30 23.71 7.63
N LEU A 121 -7.65 22.74 8.48
CA LEU A 121 -6.98 21.44 8.56
C LEU A 121 -7.16 20.64 7.26
N MET A 122 -8.37 20.65 6.69
CA MET A 122 -8.64 19.99 5.42
C MET A 122 -7.84 20.61 4.27
N ILE A 123 -7.75 21.94 4.19
CA ILE A 123 -6.93 22.65 3.20
C ILE A 123 -5.45 22.33 3.39
N SER A 124 -4.96 22.34 4.63
CA SER A 124 -3.56 22.05 4.95
C SER A 124 -3.17 20.62 4.57
N ASN A 125 -4.02 19.64 4.91
CA ASN A 125 -3.82 18.24 4.53
C ASN A 125 -3.93 18.05 3.00
N GLY A 126 -4.86 18.77 2.36
CA GLY A 126 -4.97 18.81 0.91
C GLY A 126 -3.67 19.25 0.24
N LEU A 127 -3.10 20.37 0.68
CA LEU A 127 -1.84 20.90 0.16
C LEU A 127 -0.68 19.92 0.36
N LEU A 128 -0.59 19.32 1.55
CA LEU A 128 0.37 18.27 1.87
C LEU A 128 0.28 17.09 0.89
N ASN A 129 -0.93 16.58 0.68
CA ASN A 129 -1.19 15.47 -0.24
C ASN A 129 -0.90 15.87 -1.70
N TYR A 130 -1.22 17.09 -2.11
CA TYR A 130 -0.86 17.62 -3.43
C TYR A 130 0.65 17.56 -3.67
N PHE A 131 1.46 18.07 -2.74
CA PHE A 131 2.92 18.04 -2.87
C PHE A 131 3.44 16.60 -2.86
N SER A 132 2.93 15.77 -1.94
CA SER A 132 3.30 14.36 -1.84
C SER A 132 3.01 13.59 -3.13
N PHE A 133 1.79 13.63 -3.67
CA PHE A 133 1.44 12.99 -4.94
C PHE A 133 2.31 13.49 -6.08
N GLY A 134 2.63 14.78 -6.06
CA GLY A 134 3.48 15.37 -7.08
C GLY A 134 4.92 14.87 -7.02
N ILE A 135 5.46 14.67 -5.81
CA ILE A 135 6.73 13.98 -5.59
C ILE A 135 6.64 12.52 -6.05
N THR A 136 5.53 11.82 -5.79
CA THR A 136 5.30 10.45 -6.30
C THR A 136 5.36 10.39 -7.82
N VAL A 137 4.68 11.30 -8.51
CA VAL A 137 4.68 11.35 -9.97
C VAL A 137 6.08 11.68 -10.49
N HIS A 138 6.79 12.60 -9.82
CA HIS A 138 8.18 12.89 -10.16
C HIS A 138 9.10 11.68 -9.98
N LEU A 139 8.95 10.96 -8.86
CA LEU A 139 9.62 9.70 -8.55
C LEU A 139 9.38 8.67 -9.64
N LEU A 140 8.13 8.43 -10.02
CA LEU A 140 7.77 7.46 -11.05
C LEU A 140 8.34 7.85 -12.42
N LYS A 141 8.34 9.14 -12.77
CA LYS A 141 9.01 9.64 -13.98
C LYS A 141 10.52 9.40 -13.93
N LYS A 142 11.14 9.60 -12.77
CA LYS A 142 12.57 9.32 -12.57
C LYS A 142 12.87 7.82 -12.64
N MET A 143 12.06 6.96 -12.03
CA MET A 143 12.14 5.51 -12.13
C MET A 143 11.94 5.01 -13.57
N GLU A 144 11.06 5.64 -14.35
CA GLU A 144 10.88 5.37 -15.78
C GLU A 144 12.15 5.76 -16.58
N SER A 145 12.82 6.85 -16.20
CA SER A 145 13.96 7.41 -16.95
C SER A 145 15.36 6.99 -16.48
N GLN A 146 15.52 6.47 -15.25
CA GLN A 146 16.84 6.22 -14.62
C GLN A 146 16.84 4.95 -13.77
N THR A 147 17.92 4.17 -13.88
CA THR A 147 18.06 2.83 -13.28
C THR A 147 18.83 2.81 -11.95
N SER A 148 19.40 3.95 -11.54
CA SER A 148 20.31 4.02 -10.38
C SER A 148 19.55 3.98 -9.05
N ILE A 149 19.86 2.96 -8.25
CA ILE A 149 19.34 2.77 -6.88
C ILE A 149 19.65 3.98 -6.00
N VAL A 150 20.82 4.61 -6.20
CA VAL A 150 21.25 5.79 -5.42
C VAL A 150 20.26 6.94 -5.58
N ILE A 151 19.76 7.18 -6.79
CA ILE A 151 18.84 8.28 -7.07
C ILE A 151 17.48 8.03 -6.41
N LEU A 152 17.01 6.78 -6.44
CA LEU A 152 15.80 6.36 -5.72
C LEU A 152 15.90 6.60 -4.22
N VAL A 153 17.04 6.23 -3.61
CA VAL A 153 17.30 6.46 -2.18
C VAL A 153 17.34 7.96 -1.86
N VAL A 154 18.01 8.77 -2.68
CA VAL A 154 18.07 10.22 -2.49
C VAL A 154 16.69 10.86 -2.54
N ILE A 155 15.83 10.43 -3.48
CA ILE A 155 14.48 10.99 -3.56
C ILE A 155 13.62 10.53 -2.38
N LEU A 156 13.75 9.27 -1.93
CA LEU A 156 13.07 8.82 -0.70
C LEU A 156 13.49 9.63 0.53
N LEU A 157 14.80 9.86 0.69
CA LEU A 157 15.32 10.70 1.78
C LEU A 157 14.79 12.14 1.66
N SER A 158 14.71 12.67 0.45
CA SER A 158 14.15 14.01 0.20
C SER A 158 12.67 14.08 0.58
N ASP A 159 11.88 13.05 0.27
CA ASP A 159 10.46 12.96 0.62
C ASP A 159 10.26 12.93 2.14
N ILE A 160 11.06 12.14 2.86
CA ILE A 160 11.05 12.09 4.33
C ILE A 160 11.42 13.45 4.93
N ILE A 161 12.45 14.12 4.39
CA ILE A 161 12.89 15.44 4.86
C ILE A 161 11.78 16.48 4.62
N ILE A 162 11.17 16.50 3.44
CA ILE A 162 10.10 17.44 3.10
C ILE A 162 8.88 17.20 4.01
N ALA A 163 8.44 15.95 4.18
CA ALA A 163 7.35 15.61 5.08
C ALA A 163 7.64 16.06 6.52
N SER A 164 8.87 15.85 7.00
CA SER A 164 9.30 16.26 8.34
C SER A 164 9.30 17.79 8.50
N ILE A 165 9.76 18.54 7.49
CA ILE A 165 9.74 20.01 7.50
C ILE A 165 8.30 20.52 7.54
N ILE A 166 7.39 19.96 6.73
CA ILE A 166 6.01 20.43 6.72
C ILE A 166 5.30 20.07 8.02
N ALA A 167 5.53 18.88 8.57
CA ALA A 167 5.02 18.49 9.88
C ALA A 167 5.51 19.45 10.99
N LEU A 168 6.79 19.84 10.95
CA LEU A 168 7.34 20.83 11.88
C LEU A 168 6.68 22.21 11.73
N ILE A 169 6.47 22.68 10.49
CA ILE A 169 5.79 23.96 10.24
C ILE A 169 4.34 23.91 10.75
N ALA A 170 3.62 22.82 10.46
CA ALA A 170 2.25 22.61 10.94
C ALA A 170 2.19 22.59 12.48
N TYR A 171 3.16 21.93 13.13
CA TYR A 171 3.30 21.93 14.58
C TYR A 171 3.51 23.34 15.14
N VAL A 172 4.42 24.12 14.57
CA VAL A 172 4.69 25.49 15.00
C VAL A 172 3.45 26.37 14.83
N LEU A 173 2.78 26.31 13.68
CA LEU A 173 1.55 27.08 13.42
C LEU A 173 0.45 26.71 14.42
N MET A 174 0.24 25.42 14.67
CA MET A 174 -0.73 24.97 15.68
C MET A 174 -0.34 25.44 17.07
N SER A 175 0.93 25.38 17.47
CA SER A 175 1.35 25.85 18.80
C SER A 175 1.08 27.34 19.04
N VAL A 176 1.12 28.15 17.97
CA VAL A 176 0.77 29.57 18.03
C VAL A 176 -0.75 29.75 18.18
N ILE A 177 -1.55 28.96 17.47
CA ILE A 177 -3.03 28.97 17.60
C ILE A 177 -3.46 28.48 18.99
N LEU A 178 -2.79 27.46 19.51
CA LEU A 178 -3.09 26.84 20.81
C LEU A 178 -2.59 27.63 22.02
N GLY A 179 -1.72 28.62 21.81
CA GLY A 179 -1.30 29.53 22.87
C GLY A 179 -2.45 30.33 23.48
N ASP A 180 -3.60 30.39 22.79
CA ASP A 180 -4.85 31.01 23.25
C ASP A 180 -5.85 30.02 23.88
N ALA A 181 -5.52 28.74 24.04
CA ALA A 181 -6.45 27.73 24.58
C ALA A 181 -6.70 27.95 26.09
N GLU A 182 -7.97 28.10 26.48
CA GLU A 182 -8.37 28.42 27.86
C GLU A 182 -8.53 27.16 28.73
N SER A 183 -8.67 25.97 28.13
CA SER A 183 -8.94 24.72 28.86
C SER A 183 -8.02 23.55 28.50
N ILE A 184 -7.79 22.67 29.48
CA ILE A 184 -7.01 21.41 29.30
C ILE A 184 -7.69 20.49 28.26
N LEU A 185 -9.02 20.50 28.18
CA LEU A 185 -9.76 19.67 27.25
C LEU A 185 -9.52 20.11 25.79
N GLU A 186 -9.45 21.42 25.53
CA GLU A 186 -9.08 21.96 24.22
C GLU A 186 -7.64 21.58 23.85
N VAL A 187 -6.70 21.70 24.79
CA VAL A 187 -5.30 21.31 24.54
C VAL A 187 -5.20 19.83 24.16
N VAL A 188 -5.94 18.94 24.84
CA VAL A 188 -5.97 17.51 24.54
C VAL A 188 -6.63 17.23 23.19
N ALA A 189 -7.76 17.86 22.87
CA ALA A 189 -8.45 17.68 21.59
C ALA A 189 -7.57 18.10 20.41
N HIS A 190 -6.92 19.26 20.51
CA HIS A 190 -6.02 19.75 19.47
C HIS A 190 -4.75 18.90 19.34
N ALA A 191 -4.22 18.37 20.44
CA ALA A 191 -3.10 17.42 20.39
C ALA A 191 -3.47 16.14 19.63
N ILE A 192 -4.68 15.61 19.83
CA ILE A 192 -5.17 14.43 19.10
C ILE A 192 -5.31 14.74 17.61
N VAL A 193 -5.95 15.86 17.26
CA VAL A 193 -6.10 16.29 15.86
C VAL A 193 -4.75 16.49 15.19
N LEU A 194 -3.78 17.12 15.87
CA LEU A 194 -2.42 17.28 15.39
C LEU A 194 -1.74 15.94 15.13
N VAL A 195 -1.88 14.97 16.03
CA VAL A 195 -1.32 13.62 15.83
C VAL A 195 -1.96 12.93 14.62
N ILE A 196 -3.27 13.04 14.43
CA ILE A 196 -3.98 12.49 13.27
C ILE A 196 -3.51 13.15 11.96
N VAL A 197 -3.34 14.48 11.96
CA VAL A 197 -2.83 15.24 10.81
C VAL A 197 -1.39 14.84 10.50
N MET A 198 -0.54 14.71 11.52
CA MET A 198 0.83 14.24 11.35
C MET A 198 0.84 12.82 10.76
N ILE A 199 0.13 11.86 11.36
CA ILE A 199 0.08 10.49 10.86
C ILE A 199 -0.42 10.44 9.42
N SER A 200 -1.53 11.14 9.11
CA SER A 200 -2.09 11.16 7.76
C SER A 200 -1.13 11.79 6.74
N SER A 201 -0.38 12.82 7.12
CA SER A 201 0.66 13.43 6.28
C SER A 201 1.85 12.49 6.00
N PHE A 202 2.12 11.54 6.89
CA PHE A 202 3.17 10.53 6.71
C PHE A 202 2.69 9.29 5.95
N ILE A 203 1.38 9.04 5.82
CA ILE A 203 0.87 7.86 5.10
C ILE A 203 1.46 7.75 3.69
N PRO A 204 1.46 8.82 2.86
CA PRO A 204 2.08 8.75 1.54
C PRO A 204 3.57 8.42 1.58
N THR A 205 4.33 9.03 2.49
CA THR A 205 5.77 8.76 2.67
C THR A 205 6.02 7.32 3.12
N ILE A 206 5.20 6.78 4.02
CA ILE A 206 5.25 5.38 4.45
C ILE A 206 4.97 4.45 3.26
N ILE A 207 3.96 4.78 2.44
CA ILE A 207 3.65 4.03 1.22
C ILE A 207 4.83 4.09 0.24
N HIS A 208 5.45 5.25 0.04
CA HIS A 208 6.65 5.40 -0.80
C HIS A 208 7.83 4.58 -0.29
N ALA A 209 8.09 4.64 1.02
CA ALA A 209 9.14 3.87 1.68
C ALA A 209 8.89 2.37 1.53
N LEU A 210 7.64 1.92 1.72
CA LEU A 210 7.26 0.53 1.54
C LEU A 210 7.45 0.06 0.09
N PHE A 211 6.98 0.81 -0.90
CA PHE A 211 7.19 0.45 -2.31
C PHE A 211 8.67 0.44 -2.69
N THR A 212 9.46 1.41 -2.20
CA THR A 212 10.90 1.46 -2.43
C THR A 212 11.61 0.29 -1.76
N LEU A 213 11.22 -0.07 -0.54
CA LEU A 213 11.77 -1.21 0.19
C LEU A 213 11.42 -2.53 -0.52
N LEU A 214 10.15 -2.74 -0.88
CA LEU A 214 9.72 -3.92 -1.63
C LEU A 214 10.48 -4.04 -2.96
N PHE A 215 10.73 -2.92 -3.62
CA PHE A 215 11.57 -2.84 -4.81
C PHE A 215 13.04 -3.23 -4.53
N LEU A 216 13.64 -2.71 -3.46
CA LEU A 216 15.01 -3.03 -3.07
C LEU A 216 15.17 -4.50 -2.68
N LEU A 217 14.24 -5.02 -1.86
CA LEU A 217 14.23 -6.41 -1.44
C LEU A 217 14.04 -7.34 -2.63
N SER A 218 13.11 -7.03 -3.55
CA SER A 218 12.94 -7.87 -4.74
C SER A 218 14.15 -7.82 -5.67
N LYS A 219 14.92 -6.72 -5.75
CA LYS A 219 16.24 -6.72 -6.41
C LYS A 219 17.24 -7.62 -5.71
N LEU A 220 17.37 -7.45 -4.39
CA LEU A 220 18.35 -8.17 -3.58
C LEU A 220 18.12 -9.68 -3.62
N PHE A 221 16.87 -10.09 -3.53
CA PHE A 221 16.46 -11.49 -3.52
C PHE A 221 16.21 -12.08 -4.91
N ARG A 222 16.22 -11.29 -5.99
CA ARG A 222 15.99 -11.79 -7.37
C ARG A 222 16.88 -12.99 -7.70
N PRO A 223 18.21 -12.97 -7.50
CA PRO A 223 19.06 -14.11 -7.87
C PRO A 223 18.70 -15.39 -7.11
N LEU A 224 18.22 -15.25 -5.87
CA LEU A 224 17.80 -16.35 -5.01
C LEU A 224 16.43 -16.91 -5.40
N ILE A 225 15.48 -16.03 -5.76
CA ILE A 225 14.10 -16.42 -6.07
C ILE A 225 13.95 -16.88 -7.53
N GLN A 226 14.69 -16.27 -8.46
CA GLN A 226 14.47 -16.43 -9.91
C GLN A 226 14.66 -17.86 -10.39
N LYS A 227 15.75 -18.55 -10.01
CA LYS A 227 15.97 -19.94 -10.44
C LYS A 227 14.94 -20.93 -9.88
N PRO A 228 14.61 -20.91 -8.59
CA PRO A 228 13.52 -21.73 -8.05
C PRO A 228 12.18 -21.46 -8.73
N SER A 229 11.84 -20.19 -8.97
CA SER A 229 10.57 -19.82 -9.61
C SER A 229 10.53 -20.19 -11.10
N GLU A 230 11.63 -20.09 -11.84
CA GLU A 230 11.79 -20.65 -13.20
C GLU A 230 11.46 -22.14 -13.23
N LEU A 231 12.04 -22.90 -12.30
CA LEU A 231 11.79 -24.35 -12.21
C LEU A 231 10.34 -24.65 -11.86
N VAL A 232 9.75 -23.93 -10.91
CA VAL A 232 8.34 -24.10 -10.54
C VAL A 232 7.45 -23.79 -11.75
N LEU A 233 7.67 -22.68 -12.44
CA LEU A 233 6.85 -22.28 -13.59
C LEU A 233 7.00 -23.23 -14.78
N LEU A 234 8.20 -23.75 -15.03
CA LEU A 234 8.43 -24.80 -16.02
C LEU A 234 7.67 -26.08 -15.67
N ARG A 235 7.58 -26.43 -14.38
CA ARG A 235 6.76 -27.56 -13.93
C ARG A 235 5.26 -27.25 -14.01
N LEU A 236 4.85 -26.03 -13.73
CA LEU A 236 3.45 -25.59 -13.83
C LEU A 236 2.96 -25.59 -15.29
N SER A 237 3.80 -25.19 -16.25
CA SER A 237 3.46 -25.22 -17.68
C SER A 237 3.33 -26.65 -18.22
N GLN A 238 4.13 -27.58 -17.70
CA GLN A 238 4.05 -29.01 -18.02
C GLN A 238 2.91 -29.74 -17.31
N SER A 239 2.32 -29.15 -16.26
CA SER A 239 1.25 -29.78 -15.49
C SER A 239 -0.05 -29.81 -16.30
N SER A 240 -0.82 -30.89 -16.21
CA SER A 240 -2.18 -30.96 -16.75
C SER A 240 -3.19 -30.15 -15.93
N LYS A 241 -2.87 -29.84 -14.66
CA LYS A 241 -3.74 -29.05 -13.77
C LYS A 241 -3.67 -27.56 -14.11
N GLY A 242 -4.73 -26.79 -13.86
CA GLY A 242 -4.69 -25.34 -14.06
C GLY A 242 -3.84 -24.61 -13.04
N ILE A 243 -3.40 -23.40 -13.40
CA ILE A 243 -2.55 -22.57 -12.54
C ILE A 243 -3.27 -22.22 -11.25
N LEU A 244 -4.56 -21.91 -11.30
CA LEU A 244 -5.30 -21.49 -10.11
C LEU A 244 -5.47 -22.66 -9.13
N THR A 245 -5.65 -23.89 -9.62
CA THR A 245 -5.66 -25.09 -8.76
C THR A 245 -4.29 -25.35 -8.12
N LEU A 246 -3.21 -25.16 -8.88
CA LEU A 246 -1.84 -25.35 -8.35
C LEU A 246 -1.49 -24.26 -7.32
N LEU A 247 -1.92 -23.03 -7.55
CA LEU A 247 -1.80 -21.92 -6.60
C LEU A 247 -2.65 -22.18 -5.33
N ALA A 248 -3.89 -22.66 -5.51
CA ALA A 248 -4.78 -23.02 -4.42
C ALA A 248 -4.18 -24.14 -3.56
N ALA A 249 -3.59 -25.16 -4.19
CA ALA A 249 -2.87 -26.22 -3.49
C ALA A 249 -1.65 -25.68 -2.71
N ALA A 250 -0.85 -24.80 -3.32
CA ALA A 250 0.30 -24.18 -2.66
C ALA A 250 -0.11 -23.35 -1.44
N ILE A 251 -1.17 -22.54 -1.55
CA ILE A 251 -1.71 -21.75 -0.44
C ILE A 251 -2.21 -22.68 0.68
N ALA A 252 -2.93 -23.75 0.34
CA ALA A 252 -3.40 -24.73 1.33
C ALA A 252 -2.23 -25.42 2.04
N THR A 253 -1.15 -25.79 1.32
CA THR A 253 0.05 -26.36 1.91
C THR A 253 0.77 -25.37 2.83
N ILE A 254 0.94 -24.11 2.42
CA ILE A 254 1.56 -23.08 3.26
C ILE A 254 0.72 -22.84 4.53
N ALA A 255 -0.60 -22.73 4.38
CA ALA A 255 -1.50 -22.59 5.51
C ALA A 255 -1.34 -23.78 6.48
N LYS A 256 -1.31 -25.02 5.98
CA LYS A 256 -1.10 -26.20 6.83
C LYS A 256 0.25 -26.21 7.53
N LEU A 257 1.33 -25.82 6.84
CA LEU A 257 2.66 -25.72 7.45
C LEU A 257 2.70 -24.64 8.55
N ILE A 258 1.99 -23.53 8.37
CA ILE A 258 1.86 -22.50 9.41
C ILE A 258 1.07 -23.07 10.59
N GLU A 259 -0.04 -23.77 10.36
CA GLU A 259 -0.82 -24.45 11.40
C GLU A 259 0.04 -25.41 12.24
N GLU A 260 0.77 -26.30 11.57
CA GLU A 260 1.66 -27.28 12.20
C GLU A 260 2.83 -26.58 12.92
N GLY A 261 3.42 -25.55 12.32
CA GLY A 261 4.46 -24.75 12.95
C GLY A 261 3.97 -24.09 14.24
N ILE A 262 2.78 -23.50 14.23
CA ILE A 262 2.17 -22.91 15.43
C ILE A 262 1.90 -23.97 16.49
N GLN A 263 1.44 -25.16 16.11
CA GLN A 263 1.23 -26.26 17.07
C GLN A 263 2.56 -26.71 17.70
N ILE A 264 3.62 -26.83 16.91
CA ILE A 264 4.96 -27.22 17.39
C ILE A 264 5.56 -26.13 18.28
N PHE A 265 5.51 -24.86 17.87
CA PHE A 265 6.12 -23.75 18.62
C PHE A 265 5.24 -23.23 19.76
N GLY A 266 3.92 -23.36 19.66
CA GLY A 266 2.98 -23.02 20.73
C GLY A 266 3.20 -23.87 21.98
N TRP A 267 3.61 -25.13 21.80
CA TRP A 267 4.07 -26.01 22.90
C TRP A 267 5.33 -25.53 23.62
N PHE A 268 6.11 -24.62 23.04
CA PHE A 268 7.31 -24.05 23.68
C PHE A 268 7.03 -22.72 24.39
N ILE A 269 5.84 -22.15 24.23
CA ILE A 269 5.46 -20.84 24.79
C ILE A 269 4.54 -20.97 26.01
N ASP A 270 4.00 -22.16 26.27
CA ASP A 270 3.38 -22.57 27.54
C ASP A 270 4.39 -23.26 28.46
#